data_AF-A0A4Y3M703-F1
#
_entry.id   AF-A0A4Y3M703-F1
#
_cell.length_a   1.000
_cell.length_b   1.000
_cell.length_c   1.000
_cell.angle_alpha   90.00
_cell.angle_beta   90.00
_cell.angle_gamma   90.00
#
_symmetry.space_group_name_H-M   'P 1'
#
loop_
_entity.id
_entity.type
_entity.pdbx_description
1 polymer ?
#
loop_
_entity_poly.entity_id
_entity_poly.type
_entity_poly.pdbx_seq_one_letter_code
_entity_poly.pdbx_strand_id
1 'polypeptide(L)'
;MKKPVPLLLLPLVFCALEGCAPDRIASAITGKDCNTAYLYDDESFCARPVGPPPPQPYCTTSFEGTTCWARPDLMPNVARQTYGGPTTLTPAQNQERMGQ
;
A
#
# COMPACT_ATOMS: atom_id res chain seq x y z
N MET A 1 21.53 -43.34 36.34
CA MET A 1 20.88 -42.01 36.46
C MET A 1 20.98 -41.30 35.12
N LYS A 2 19.90 -41.30 34.33
CA LYS A 2 19.88 -40.82 32.94
C LYS A 2 19.40 -39.36 32.96
N LYS A 3 20.32 -38.40 32.77
CA LYS A 3 20.03 -36.96 32.82
C LYS A 3 19.06 -36.59 31.69
N PRO A 4 17.99 -35.82 31.94
CA PRO A 4 17.08 -35.37 30.89
C PRO A 4 17.71 -34.17 30.18
N VAL A 5 18.51 -34.46 29.15
CA VAL A 5 19.14 -33.46 28.26
C VAL A 5 18.34 -33.21 26.96
N PRO A 6 17.00 -33.47 26.79
CA PRO A 6 16.37 -33.15 25.51
C PRO A 6 15.65 -31.79 25.48
N LEU A 7 15.48 -31.08 26.60
CA LEU A 7 14.60 -29.90 26.63
C LEU A 7 15.28 -28.57 26.25
N LEU A 8 16.59 -28.45 26.45
CA LEU A 8 17.36 -27.22 26.18
C LEU A 8 17.81 -27.09 24.72
N LEU A 9 17.73 -28.16 23.93
CA LEU A 9 18.12 -28.17 22.51
C LEU A 9 16.98 -27.74 21.58
N LEU A 10 15.73 -27.79 22.04
CA LEU A 10 14.55 -27.40 21.26
C LEU A 10 14.57 -25.94 20.76
N PRO A 11 14.85 -24.91 21.60
CA PRO A 11 14.84 -23.52 21.13
C PRO A 11 15.99 -23.19 20.16
N LEU A 12 17.13 -23.87 20.31
CA LEU A 12 18.27 -23.76 19.39
C LEU A 12 17.94 -24.34 18.01
N VAL A 13 17.19 -25.44 17.97
CA VAL A 13 16.73 -26.05 16.72
C VAL A 13 15.71 -25.16 16.01
N PHE A 14 14.80 -24.50 16.74
CA PHE A 14 13.88 -23.51 16.15
C PHE A 14 14.61 -22.26 15.62
N CYS A 15 15.64 -21.76 16.31
CA CYS A 15 16.48 -20.65 15.80
C CYS A 15 17.24 -21.03 14.52
N ALA A 16 17.66 -22.29 14.40
CA ALA A 16 18.34 -22.80 13.20
C ALA A 16 17.39 -23.06 12.02
N LEU A 17 16.14 -23.46 12.31
CA LEU A 17 15.14 -23.80 11.28
C LEU A 17 14.48 -22.57 10.65
N GLU A 18 14.20 -21.52 11.44
CA GLU A 18 13.64 -20.28 10.89
C GLU A 18 14.71 -19.30 10.40
N GLY A 19 15.98 -19.58 10.72
CA GLY A 19 17.08 -18.65 10.59
C GLY A 19 16.85 -17.46 11.52
N CYS A 20 17.82 -17.15 12.36
CA CYS A 20 17.93 -15.80 12.91
C CYS A 20 18.28 -14.84 11.77
N ALA A 21 17.36 -14.66 10.81
CA ALA A 21 17.52 -13.72 9.73
C ALA A 21 17.51 -12.33 10.37
N PRO A 22 18.64 -11.59 10.35
CA PRO A 22 18.73 -10.29 10.99
C PRO A 22 17.65 -9.35 10.45
N ASP A 23 17.29 -9.50 9.18
CA ASP A 23 16.18 -8.83 8.50
C ASP A 23 14.84 -9.06 9.22
N ARG A 24 14.49 -10.31 9.55
CA ARG A 24 13.23 -10.64 10.25
C ARG A 24 13.18 -10.07 11.66
N ILE A 25 14.31 -10.11 12.38
CA ILE A 25 14.42 -9.54 13.73
C ILE A 25 14.28 -8.01 13.65
N ALA A 26 14.96 -7.37 12.70
CA ALA A 26 14.87 -5.94 12.48
C ALA A 26 13.46 -5.51 12.12
N SER A 27 12.77 -6.27 11.26
CA SER A 27 11.38 -5.99 10.89
C SER A 27 10.44 -6.10 12.09
N ALA A 28 10.61 -7.14 12.92
CA ALA A 28 9.79 -7.34 14.11
C ALA A 28 9.99 -6.23 15.17
N ILE A 29 11.23 -5.76 15.36
CA ILE A 29 11.54 -4.70 16.35
C ILE A 29 11.11 -3.32 15.86
N THR A 30 11.30 -3.03 14.58
CA THR A 30 11.01 -1.70 14.02
C THR A 30 9.55 -1.54 13.57
N GLY A 31 8.83 -2.66 13.37
CA GLY A 31 7.49 -2.66 12.79
C GLY A 31 7.47 -2.22 11.31
N LYS A 32 8.62 -2.17 10.65
CA LYS A 32 8.79 -1.85 9.23
C LYS A 32 9.29 -3.09 8.50
N ASP A 33 9.12 -3.15 7.19
CA ASP A 33 9.74 -4.21 6.40
C ASP A 33 11.23 -3.87 6.19
N CYS A 34 12.12 -4.57 6.87
CA CYS A 34 13.57 -4.39 6.74
C CYS A 34 14.19 -5.61 6.04
N ASN A 35 14.98 -5.36 4.99
CA ASN A 35 15.59 -6.41 4.18
C ASN A 35 16.94 -5.92 3.63
N THR A 36 17.96 -6.79 3.72
CA THR A 36 19.28 -6.50 3.14
C THR A 36 19.21 -6.34 1.61
N ALA A 37 18.21 -6.95 0.96
CA ALA A 37 17.97 -6.83 -0.48
C ALA A 37 17.87 -5.36 -0.95
N TYR A 38 17.24 -4.49 -0.15
CA TYR A 38 17.06 -3.07 -0.47
C TYR A 38 18.38 -2.31 -0.60
N LEU A 39 19.43 -2.77 0.10
CA LEU A 39 20.75 -2.15 0.03
C LEU A 39 21.44 -2.39 -1.33
N TYR A 40 21.04 -3.42 -2.09
CA TYR A 40 21.55 -3.63 -3.44
C TYR A 40 20.93 -2.69 -4.47
N ASP A 41 19.76 -2.12 -4.15
CA ASP A 41 19.03 -1.16 -4.98
C ASP A 41 19.29 0.31 -4.56
N ASP A 42 20.36 0.56 -3.77
CA ASP A 42 20.67 1.86 -3.16
C ASP A 42 19.54 2.44 -2.27
N GLU A 43 18.64 1.59 -1.77
CA GLU A 43 17.57 1.98 -0.86
C GLU A 43 17.99 1.87 0.62
N SER A 44 17.18 2.44 1.51
CA SER A 44 17.39 2.29 2.96
C SER A 44 17.01 0.88 3.43
N PHE A 45 17.79 0.32 4.36
CA PHE A 45 17.57 -1.03 4.91
C PHE A 45 16.14 -1.34 5.38
N CYS A 46 15.43 -0.34 5.92
CA CYS A 46 14.02 -0.48 6.29
C CYS A 46 13.14 0.32 5.33
N ALA A 47 12.06 -0.32 4.88
CA ALA A 47 11.09 0.24 3.97
C ALA A 47 10.56 1.57 4.47
N ARG A 48 10.39 2.49 3.52
CA ARG A 48 9.76 3.78 3.78
C ARG A 48 8.29 3.55 4.13
N PRO A 49 7.69 4.40 4.99
CA PRO A 49 6.26 4.34 5.25
C PRO A 49 5.50 4.40 3.91
N VAL A 50 4.57 3.46 3.72
CA VAL A 50 3.70 3.45 2.54
C VAL A 50 2.88 4.73 2.57
N GLY A 51 3.14 5.62 1.62
CA GLY A 51 2.33 6.83 1.45
C GLY A 51 0.90 6.47 1.03
N PRO A 52 -0.07 7.39 1.18
CA PRO A 52 -1.37 7.20 0.58
C PRO A 52 -1.22 6.91 -0.92
N PRO A 53 -2.07 6.04 -1.50
CA PRO A 53 -2.02 5.77 -2.93
C PRO A 53 -2.17 7.09 -3.70
N PRO A 54 -1.49 7.22 -4.86
CA PRO A 54 -1.61 8.41 -5.67
C PRO A 54 -3.10 8.67 -5.99
N PRO A 55 -3.53 9.95 -6.02
CA PRO A 55 -4.90 10.28 -6.37
C PRO A 55 -5.21 9.75 -7.77
N GLN A 56 -6.41 9.21 -7.92
CA GLN A 56 -6.87 8.65 -9.19
C GLN A 56 -6.97 9.79 -10.22
N PRO A 57 -6.45 9.62 -11.44
CA PRO A 57 -6.52 10.68 -12.44
C PRO A 57 -7.97 10.92 -12.85
N TYR A 58 -8.33 12.19 -13.05
CA TYR A 58 -9.63 12.54 -13.59
C TYR A 58 -9.60 12.40 -15.11
N CYS A 59 -10.33 11.43 -15.65
CA CYS A 59 -10.38 11.21 -17.09
C CYS A 59 -11.62 11.87 -17.69
N THR A 60 -11.40 12.58 -18.80
CA THR A 60 -12.45 13.17 -19.65
C THR A 60 -12.44 12.50 -21.01
N THR A 61 -13.61 12.26 -21.58
CA THR A 61 -13.75 11.69 -22.92
C THR A 61 -14.22 12.77 -23.89
N SER A 62 -13.45 13.00 -24.95
CA SER A 62 -13.72 13.95 -26.02
C SER A 62 -13.80 13.24 -27.37
N PHE A 63 -14.11 13.98 -28.43
CA PHE A 63 -14.12 13.41 -29.78
C PHE A 63 -12.74 12.89 -30.22
N GLU A 64 -11.65 13.51 -29.76
CA GLU A 64 -10.27 13.09 -30.08
C GLU A 64 -9.78 11.91 -29.22
N GLY A 65 -10.55 11.52 -28.21
CA GLY A 65 -10.24 10.38 -27.32
C GLY A 65 -10.34 10.72 -25.83
N THR A 66 -9.78 9.83 -25.01
CA THR A 66 -9.77 9.93 -23.54
C THR A 66 -8.49 10.61 -23.07
N THR A 67 -8.63 11.72 -22.32
CA THR A 67 -7.52 12.42 -21.69
C THR A 67 -7.64 12.32 -20.17
N CYS A 68 -6.59 11.79 -19.51
CA CYS A 68 -6.53 11.62 -18.07
C CYS A 68 -5.62 12.66 -17.42
N TRP A 69 -6.17 13.41 -16.47
CA TRP A 69 -5.51 14.51 -15.77
C TRP A 69 -5.08 14.07 -14.38
N ALA A 70 -3.76 14.04 -14.13
CA ALA A 70 -3.22 13.85 -12.79
C ALA A 70 -3.54 15.04 -11.85
N ARG A 71 -3.75 16.22 -12.45
CA ARG A 71 -4.10 17.47 -11.78
C ARG A 71 -5.33 18.07 -12.45
N PRO A 72 -6.55 17.75 -11.97
CA PRO A 72 -7.80 18.21 -12.59
C PRO A 72 -7.95 19.73 -12.56
N ASP A 73 -7.29 20.41 -11.62
CA ASP A 73 -7.28 21.86 -11.46
C ASP A 73 -6.55 22.61 -12.58
N LEU A 74 -5.68 21.92 -13.32
CA LEU A 74 -4.94 22.48 -14.46
C LEU A 74 -5.61 22.19 -15.81
N MET A 75 -6.79 21.56 -15.80
CA MET A 75 -7.48 21.20 -17.03
C MET A 75 -7.92 22.47 -17.79
N PRO A 76 -7.45 22.68 -19.04
CA PRO A 76 -7.84 23.84 -19.83
C PRO A 76 -9.32 23.73 -20.20
N ASN A 77 -10.02 24.87 -20.19
CA ASN A 77 -11.43 24.95 -20.57
C ASN A 77 -12.35 24.00 -19.78
N VAL A 78 -12.16 23.89 -18.46
CA VAL A 78 -13.21 23.35 -17.57
C VAL A 78 -14.51 24.09 -17.83
N ALA A 79 -15.40 23.47 -18.60
CA ALA A 79 -16.68 24.04 -18.93
C ALA A 79 -17.40 24.34 -17.60
N ARG A 80 -17.86 25.58 -17.41
CA ARG A 80 -18.74 25.87 -16.30
C ARG A 80 -19.94 24.94 -16.41
N GLN A 81 -20.30 24.29 -15.31
CA GLN A 81 -21.49 23.48 -15.28
C GLN A 81 -22.69 24.35 -15.66
N THR A 82 -23.36 23.97 -16.74
CA THR A 82 -24.58 24.64 -17.23
C THR A 82 -25.81 24.21 -16.42
N TYR A 83 -25.72 23.05 -15.77
CA TYR A 83 -26.74 22.49 -14.90
C TYR A 83 -26.41 22.81 -13.44
N GLY A 84 -27.32 23.49 -12.75
CA GLY A 84 -27.18 23.90 -11.34
C GLY A 84 -27.68 22.87 -10.32
N GLY A 85 -27.95 21.64 -10.76
CA GLY A 85 -28.39 20.57 -9.85
C GLY A 85 -27.24 19.95 -9.04
N PRO A 86 -27.57 19.09 -8.06
CA PRO A 86 -26.57 18.42 -7.24
C PRO A 86 -25.63 17.56 -8.10
N THR A 87 -24.32 17.74 -7.89
CA THR A 87 -23.26 17.01 -8.60
C THR A 87 -22.87 15.70 -7.94
N THR A 88 -23.44 15.41 -6.78
CA THR A 88 -23.14 14.23 -5.96
C THR A 88 -24.42 13.51 -5.61
N LEU A 89 -24.35 12.18 -5.59
CA LEU A 89 -25.44 11.33 -5.11
C LEU A 89 -25.49 11.36 -3.58
N THR A 90 -26.69 11.30 -3.01
CA THR A 90 -26.85 11.00 -1.58
C THR A 90 -26.34 9.57 -1.30
N PRO A 91 -25.98 9.24 -0.05
CA PRO A 91 -25.53 7.89 0.29
C PRO A 91 -26.50 6.79 -0.17
N ALA A 92 -27.82 7.01 0.00
CA ALA A 92 -28.85 6.07 -0.44
C ALA A 92 -28.89 5.90 -1.97
N GLN A 93 -28.82 7.00 -2.73
CA GLN A 93 -28.76 6.95 -4.19
C GLN A 93 -27.51 6.24 -4.70
N ASN A 94 -26.39 6.37 -3.98
CA ASN A 94 -25.16 5.69 -4.33
C ASN A 94 -25.23 4.18 -4.07
N GLN A 95 -25.93 3.74 -3.02
CA GLN A 95 -26.17 2.32 -2.75
C GLN A 95 -27.01 1.68 -3.86
N GLU A 96 -28.12 2.31 -4.24
CA GLU A 96 -28.95 1.85 -5.38
C GLU A 96 -28.14 1.75 -6.68
N ARG A 97 -27.32 2.77 -6.99
CA ARG A 97 -26.44 2.76 -8.17
C ARG A 97 -25.43 1.60 -8.14
N MET A 98 -24.93 1.25 -6.96
CA MET A 98 -23.94 0.18 -6.78
C MET A 98 -24.58 -1.21 -6.62
N GLY A 99 -25.92 -1.30 -6.66
CA GLY A 99 -26.65 -2.55 -6.47
C GLY A 99 -26.50 -3.14 -5.06
N GLN A 100 -26.34 -2.28 -4.04
CA GLN A 100 -26.20 -2.66 -2.63
C GLN A 100 -27.53 -2.56 -1.89
#